data_AF-A0A6A6BJK7-F1
#
_entry.id   AF-A0A6A6BJK7-F1
#
_cell.length_a   1.000
_cell.length_b   1.000
_cell.length_c   1.000
_cell.angle_alpha   90.00
_cell.angle_beta   90.00
_cell.angle_gamma   90.00
#
_symmetry.space_group_name_H-M   'P 1'
#
loop_
_entity.id
_entity.type
_entity.pdbx_description
1 polymer ?
#
loop_
_entity_poly.entity_id
_entity_poly.type
_entity_poly.pdbx_seq_one_letter_code
_entity_poly.pdbx_strand_id
1 'polypeptide(L)'
;MSSKKDGGAYGAASSDTSFRKTWDRAEYAQRAADHDAKTKEEGKARYEAALAGKKYVRRASTPPDARETEARKSRLDVGSMVGKTQLVPAGSAVGKRGRGAGFYCENCDLTFKDNLQYVEHLNSKQHLVNTGQTGEVRRATVEEVRDRLAWLKRKRDEEKRDEVVDLGQRLEVAKEKEDREREEKRRKRNEKRRKTKDGMGVPQVEVENDGIIC
;
A
#
# COMPACT_ATOMS: atom_id res chain seq x y z
N MET A 1 -31.87 25.87 -37.88
CA MET A 1 -33.21 25.82 -37.25
C MET A 1 -33.06 25.15 -35.90
N SER A 2 -33.22 25.92 -34.83
CA SER A 2 -32.89 25.55 -33.45
C SER A 2 -33.98 24.62 -32.89
N SER A 3 -33.61 23.41 -32.48
CA SER A 3 -34.55 22.47 -31.87
C SER A 3 -34.78 22.85 -30.41
N LYS A 4 -36.04 23.14 -30.11
CA LYS A 4 -36.56 23.61 -28.81
C LYS A 4 -36.57 22.42 -27.85
N LYS A 5 -35.78 22.49 -26.76
CA LYS A 5 -35.87 21.54 -25.64
C LYS A 5 -37.11 21.90 -24.82
N ASP A 6 -38.10 21.02 -24.82
CA ASP A 6 -39.29 21.14 -23.99
C ASP A 6 -38.91 20.95 -22.51
N GLY A 7 -38.90 22.06 -21.77
CA GLY A 7 -38.76 22.07 -20.32
C GLY A 7 -40.08 21.68 -19.66
N GLY A 8 -40.11 20.55 -18.95
CA GLY A 8 -41.23 20.18 -18.08
C GLY A 8 -41.41 21.19 -16.94
N ALA A 9 -42.63 21.26 -16.40
CA ALA A 9 -43.17 22.28 -15.48
C ALA A 9 -42.46 22.50 -14.11
N TYR A 10 -41.27 21.93 -13.91
CA TYR A 10 -40.46 22.07 -12.69
C TYR A 10 -39.06 22.62 -12.98
N GLY A 11 -38.87 23.33 -14.10
CA GLY A 11 -37.58 23.80 -14.58
C GLY A 11 -36.92 24.94 -13.78
N ALA A 12 -37.49 25.38 -12.66
CA ALA A 12 -36.88 26.36 -11.76
C ALA A 12 -36.64 25.72 -10.38
N ALA A 13 -35.60 24.89 -10.29
CA ALA A 13 -35.14 24.41 -8.98
C ALA A 13 -34.40 25.56 -8.27
N SER A 14 -34.95 25.99 -7.13
CA SER A 14 -34.23 26.85 -6.17
C SER A 14 -32.84 26.25 -5.89
N SER A 15 -31.80 27.10 -5.96
CA SER A 15 -30.40 26.74 -5.71
C SER A 15 -30.14 26.22 -4.29
N ASP A 16 -31.13 26.30 -3.39
CA ASP A 16 -31.08 25.94 -1.97
C ASP A 16 -31.26 24.43 -1.69
N THR A 17 -31.31 23.60 -2.74
CA THR A 17 -31.41 22.13 -2.61
C THR A 17 -30.19 21.37 -3.14
N SER A 18 -29.10 22.08 -3.43
CA SER A 18 -27.83 21.53 -3.97
C SER A 18 -27.11 20.56 -3.02
N PHE A 19 -27.49 20.49 -1.75
CA PHE A 19 -26.99 19.50 -0.79
C PHE A 19 -27.62 18.10 -0.95
N ARG A 20 -28.69 17.97 -1.75
CA ARG A 20 -29.37 16.68 -1.97
C ARG A 20 -28.68 15.93 -3.12
N LYS A 21 -28.38 14.65 -2.91
CA LYS A 21 -27.78 13.79 -3.94
C LYS A 21 -28.69 13.71 -5.18
N THR A 22 -28.29 14.39 -6.24
CA THR A 22 -28.97 14.35 -7.54
C THR A 22 -28.57 13.08 -8.28
N TRP A 23 -29.55 12.27 -8.66
CA TRP A 23 -29.32 11.09 -9.49
C TRP A 23 -29.44 11.48 -10.96
N ASP A 24 -28.30 11.58 -11.66
CA ASP A 24 -28.31 11.80 -13.10
C ASP A 24 -28.70 10.50 -13.82
N ARG A 25 -29.91 10.47 -14.35
CA ARG A 25 -30.46 9.29 -15.04
C ARG A 25 -29.60 8.86 -16.24
N ALA A 26 -28.93 9.79 -16.91
CA ALA A 26 -28.07 9.48 -18.05
C ALA A 26 -26.78 8.79 -17.60
N GLU A 27 -26.12 9.32 -16.56
CA GLU A 27 -24.91 8.72 -15.98
C GLU A 27 -25.19 7.31 -15.43
N TYR A 28 -26.31 7.12 -14.72
CA TYR A 28 -26.67 5.81 -14.19
C TYR A 28 -27.06 4.81 -15.29
N ALA A 29 -27.70 5.27 -16.36
CA ALA A 29 -27.97 4.42 -17.52
C ALA A 29 -26.67 3.97 -18.22
N GLN A 30 -25.69 4.88 -18.36
CA GLN A 30 -24.37 4.53 -18.89
C GLN A 30 -23.64 3.55 -17.97
N ARG A 31 -23.61 3.81 -16.66
CA ARG A 31 -22.99 2.90 -15.68
C ARG A 31 -23.64 1.51 -15.69
N ALA A 32 -24.96 1.43 -15.85
CA ALA A 32 -25.67 0.16 -15.98
C ALA A 32 -25.29 -0.56 -17.28
N ALA A 33 -25.25 0.15 -18.41
CA ALA A 33 -24.83 -0.42 -19.69
C ALA A 33 -23.38 -0.93 -19.65
N ASP A 34 -22.46 -0.18 -19.03
CA ASP A 34 -21.06 -0.58 -18.85
C ASP A 34 -20.94 -1.82 -17.96
N HIS A 35 -21.73 -1.88 -16.87
CA HIS A 35 -21.78 -3.04 -15.99
C HIS A 35 -22.31 -4.28 -16.72
N ASP A 36 -23.36 -4.14 -17.51
CA ASP A 36 -23.95 -5.23 -18.28
C ASP A 36 -23.01 -5.71 -19.40
N ALA A 37 -22.31 -4.79 -20.06
CA ALA A 37 -21.28 -5.13 -21.04
C ALA A 37 -20.15 -5.95 -20.40
N LYS A 38 -19.60 -5.47 -19.27
CA LYS A 38 -18.58 -6.20 -18.51
C LYS A 38 -19.06 -7.57 -18.05
N THR A 39 -20.31 -7.67 -17.57
CA THR A 39 -20.88 -8.95 -17.11
C THR A 39 -21.04 -9.94 -18.26
N LYS A 40 -21.46 -9.48 -19.45
CA LYS A 40 -21.55 -10.30 -20.66
C LYS A 40 -20.18 -10.78 -21.14
N GLU A 41 -19.17 -9.91 -21.13
CA GLU A 41 -17.80 -10.26 -21.48
C GLU A 41 -17.21 -11.29 -20.50
N GLU A 42 -17.39 -11.09 -19.19
CA GLU A 42 -16.99 -12.06 -18.18
C GLU A 42 -17.74 -13.40 -18.33
N GLY A 43 -19.03 -13.36 -18.68
CA GLY A 43 -19.83 -14.54 -18.95
C GLY A 43 -19.30 -15.36 -20.13
N LYS A 44 -18.95 -14.70 -21.24
CA LYS A 44 -18.30 -15.34 -22.40
C LYS A 44 -16.96 -15.96 -22.02
N ALA A 45 -16.12 -15.22 -21.31
CA ALA A 45 -14.82 -15.71 -20.89
C ALA A 45 -14.92 -16.88 -19.88
N ARG A 46 -15.95 -16.90 -19.02
CA ARG A 46 -16.27 -18.05 -18.16
C ARG A 46 -16.65 -19.28 -18.97
N TYR A 47 -17.49 -19.11 -19.98
CA TYR A 47 -17.95 -20.18 -20.86
C TYR A 47 -16.78 -20.78 -21.66
N GLU A 48 -15.92 -19.93 -22.22
CA GLU A 48 -14.70 -20.35 -22.92
C GLU A 48 -13.72 -21.09 -21.99
N ALA A 49 -13.53 -20.61 -20.77
CA ALA A 49 -12.69 -21.29 -19.78
C ALA A 49 -13.27 -22.67 -19.40
N ALA A 50 -14.59 -22.75 -19.20
CA ALA A 50 -15.28 -24.00 -18.91
C ALA A 50 -15.16 -25.01 -20.07
N LEU A 51 -15.33 -24.57 -21.32
CA LEU A 51 -15.10 -25.38 -22.51
C LEU A 51 -13.66 -25.90 -22.60
N ALA A 52 -12.68 -25.07 -22.22
CA ALA A 52 -11.27 -25.45 -22.16
C ALA A 52 -10.92 -26.31 -20.92
N GLY A 53 -11.89 -26.66 -20.07
CA GLY A 53 -11.69 -27.41 -18.84
C GLY A 53 -10.88 -26.66 -17.77
N LYS A 54 -10.67 -25.35 -17.92
CA LYS A 54 -9.90 -24.51 -17.01
C LYS A 54 -10.85 -23.71 -16.11
N LYS A 55 -10.46 -23.52 -14.86
CA LYS A 55 -11.21 -22.62 -13.97
C LYS A 55 -11.08 -21.18 -14.49
N TYR A 56 -12.20 -20.48 -14.67
CA TYR A 56 -12.19 -19.08 -15.04
C TYR A 56 -11.46 -18.25 -13.98
N VAL A 57 -10.46 -17.49 -14.43
CA VAL A 57 -9.80 -16.45 -13.65
C VAL A 57 -9.92 -15.16 -14.45
N ARG A 58 -10.40 -14.07 -13.83
CA ARG A 58 -10.60 -12.78 -14.49
C ARG A 58 -9.26 -12.31 -15.08
N ARG A 59 -9.22 -11.99 -16.39
CA ARG A 59 -8.02 -11.66 -17.20
C ARG A 59 -7.03 -10.62 -16.61
N ALA A 60 -7.42 -9.87 -15.58
CA ALA A 60 -6.51 -8.99 -14.82
C ALA A 60 -5.68 -9.71 -13.73
N SER A 61 -5.87 -11.03 -13.54
CA SER A 61 -5.33 -11.77 -12.39
C SER A 61 -3.86 -12.16 -12.45
N THR A 62 -3.26 -12.11 -13.64
CA THR A 62 -1.82 -12.36 -13.81
C THR A 62 -1.37 -11.53 -15.01
N PRO A 63 -1.12 -10.22 -14.81
CA PRO A 63 -0.37 -9.44 -15.78
C PRO A 63 0.94 -10.17 -16.13
N PRO A 64 1.52 -9.99 -17.32
CA PRO A 64 2.86 -10.50 -17.62
C PRO A 64 3.91 -10.01 -16.61
N ASP A 65 3.61 -8.94 -15.87
CA ASP A 65 4.40 -8.37 -14.77
C ASP A 65 4.16 -9.02 -13.40
N ALA A 66 3.45 -10.16 -13.33
CA ALA A 66 3.16 -10.83 -12.08
C ALA A 66 4.45 -11.27 -11.38
N ARG A 67 4.57 -10.93 -10.10
CA ARG A 67 5.77 -11.23 -9.31
C ARG A 67 5.69 -12.62 -8.71
N GLU A 68 6.84 -13.26 -8.52
CA GLU A 68 6.92 -14.50 -7.78
C GLU A 68 6.44 -14.29 -6.33
N THR A 69 5.83 -15.31 -5.72
CA THR A 69 5.40 -15.22 -4.31
C THR A 69 6.62 -15.14 -3.40
N GLU A 70 6.82 -13.97 -2.79
CA GLU A 70 7.91 -13.74 -1.83
C GLU A 70 7.49 -14.05 -0.39
N ALA A 71 8.46 -14.42 0.45
CA ALA A 71 8.26 -14.46 1.89
C ALA A 71 7.96 -13.05 2.43
N ARG A 72 7.01 -12.97 3.38
CA ARG A 72 6.63 -11.70 4.03
C ARG A 72 7.84 -11.02 4.67
N LYS A 73 8.07 -9.75 4.33
CA LYS A 73 9.20 -8.93 4.86
C LYS A 73 8.92 -8.37 6.25
N SER A 74 7.66 -8.06 6.55
CA SER A 74 7.22 -7.57 7.85
C SER A 74 6.50 -8.66 8.65
N ARG A 75 6.64 -8.60 9.97
CA ARG A 75 5.77 -9.33 10.90
C ARG A 75 4.40 -8.66 10.89
N LEU A 76 3.33 -9.47 10.93
CA LEU A 76 1.98 -8.95 11.09
C LEU A 76 1.83 -8.38 12.50
N ASP A 77 1.44 -7.12 12.58
CA ASP A 77 1.15 -6.46 13.86
C ASP A 77 -0.25 -6.87 14.34
N VAL A 78 -0.28 -7.98 15.05
CA VAL A 78 -1.49 -8.49 15.72
C VAL A 78 -1.69 -7.82 17.09
N GLY A 79 -0.60 -7.30 17.68
CA GLY A 79 -0.59 -6.82 19.06
C GLY A 79 -1.24 -5.44 19.23
N SER A 80 -1.19 -4.58 18.20
CA SER A 80 -1.70 -3.21 18.32
C SER A 80 -3.21 -3.09 18.55
N MET A 81 -3.98 -4.14 18.26
CA MET A 81 -5.43 -4.16 18.45
C MET A 81 -5.88 -4.89 19.72
N VAL A 82 -4.93 -5.49 20.47
CA VAL A 82 -5.24 -6.19 21.73
C VAL A 82 -5.66 -5.18 22.79
N GLY A 83 -6.83 -5.39 23.38
CA GLY A 83 -7.37 -4.54 24.47
C GLY A 83 -7.97 -3.21 24.01
N LYS A 84 -8.02 -2.91 22.70
CA LYS A 84 -8.66 -1.71 22.17
C LYS A 84 -10.09 -2.00 21.74
N THR A 85 -11.04 -1.18 22.19
CA THR A 85 -12.43 -1.21 21.74
C THR A 85 -12.62 -0.18 20.63
N GLN A 86 -13.09 -0.60 19.46
CA GLN A 86 -13.37 0.29 18.33
C GLN A 86 -14.87 0.32 18.06
N LEU A 87 -15.43 1.53 17.98
CA LEU A 87 -16.82 1.72 17.57
C LEU A 87 -16.91 1.55 16.06
N VAL A 88 -17.68 0.56 15.61
CA VAL A 88 -17.91 0.28 14.19
C VAL A 88 -19.32 0.76 13.83
N PRO A 89 -19.47 1.69 12.85
CA PRO A 89 -20.78 2.19 12.49
C PRO A 89 -21.65 1.09 11.87
N ALA A 90 -22.93 1.04 12.27
CA ALA A 90 -23.87 0.07 11.74
C ALA A 90 -23.97 0.22 10.20
N GLY A 91 -23.61 -0.84 9.47
CA GLY A 91 -23.60 -0.86 8.01
C GLY A 91 -22.24 -0.67 7.34
N SER A 92 -21.16 -0.41 8.08
CA SER A 92 -19.80 -0.31 7.49
C SER A 92 -19.22 -1.64 7.02
N ALA A 93 -19.78 -2.75 7.50
CA ALA A 93 -19.47 -4.09 7.05
C ALA A 93 -20.73 -4.90 6.80
N VAL A 94 -20.78 -5.54 5.64
CA VAL A 94 -21.79 -6.55 5.29
C VAL A 94 -21.07 -7.90 5.19
N GLY A 95 -21.23 -8.71 6.24
CA GLY A 95 -20.50 -9.96 6.38
C GLY A 95 -19.00 -9.73 6.54
N LYS A 96 -18.20 -10.30 5.61
CA LYS A 96 -16.74 -10.09 5.58
C LYS A 96 -16.33 -8.86 4.76
N ARG A 97 -17.21 -8.24 3.98
CA ARG A 97 -16.86 -7.10 3.12
C ARG A 97 -17.09 -5.77 3.82
N GLY A 98 -16.21 -4.80 3.56
CA GLY A 98 -16.24 -3.47 4.17
C GLY A 98 -15.36 -3.36 5.41
N ARG A 99 -15.28 -2.17 6.02
CA ARG A 99 -14.43 -1.90 7.18
C ARG A 99 -15.19 -2.18 8.47
N GLY A 100 -15.25 -3.45 8.82
CA GLY A 100 -15.79 -3.94 10.10
C GLY A 100 -14.75 -4.01 11.21
N ALA A 101 -15.15 -4.60 12.36
CA ALA A 101 -14.23 -4.88 13.45
C ALA A 101 -13.28 -6.03 13.08
N GLY A 102 -11.96 -5.81 13.20
CA GLY A 102 -10.91 -6.80 13.00
C GLY A 102 -9.83 -6.37 12.01
N PHE A 103 -9.12 -7.34 11.45
CA PHE A 103 -8.06 -7.12 10.47
C PHE A 103 -8.65 -6.87 9.09
N TYR A 104 -8.33 -5.72 8.51
CA TYR A 104 -8.78 -5.36 7.17
C TYR A 104 -7.68 -5.59 6.14
N CYS A 105 -8.05 -6.24 5.03
CA CYS A 105 -7.22 -6.36 3.85
C CYS A 105 -7.63 -5.33 2.79
N GLU A 106 -6.74 -4.39 2.46
CA GLU A 106 -6.96 -3.34 1.46
C GLU A 106 -7.12 -3.90 0.04
N ASN A 107 -6.39 -4.96 -0.30
CA ASN A 107 -6.36 -5.51 -1.65
C ASN A 107 -7.60 -6.35 -2.00
N CYS A 108 -8.35 -6.79 -0.99
CA CYS A 108 -9.50 -7.68 -1.16
C CYS A 108 -10.81 -7.09 -0.62
N ASP A 109 -10.76 -5.95 0.07
CA ASP A 109 -11.88 -5.33 0.78
C ASP A 109 -12.60 -6.29 1.74
N LEU A 110 -11.80 -7.11 2.44
CA LEU A 110 -12.30 -8.09 3.40
C LEU A 110 -11.77 -7.80 4.80
N THR A 111 -12.66 -7.81 5.79
CA THR A 111 -12.33 -7.86 7.21
C THR A 111 -12.43 -9.28 7.78
N PHE A 112 -11.44 -9.62 8.60
CA PHE A 112 -11.34 -10.88 9.34
C PHE A 112 -11.30 -10.60 10.83
N LYS A 113 -12.08 -11.36 11.60
CA LYS A 113 -12.16 -11.23 13.06
C LYS A 113 -10.99 -11.93 13.76
N ASP A 114 -10.48 -13.00 13.14
CA ASP A 114 -9.43 -13.86 13.70
C ASP A 114 -8.11 -13.69 12.95
N ASN A 115 -7.00 -13.75 13.69
CA ASN A 115 -5.64 -13.68 13.13
C ASN A 115 -5.37 -14.82 12.14
N LEU A 116 -5.81 -16.03 12.47
CA LEU A 116 -5.57 -17.21 11.66
C LEU A 116 -6.28 -17.08 10.31
N GLN A 117 -7.55 -16.68 10.32
CA GLN A 117 -8.31 -16.44 9.09
C GLN A 117 -7.69 -15.33 8.24
N TYR A 118 -7.14 -14.28 8.88
CA TYR A 118 -6.44 -13.22 8.17
C TYR A 118 -5.16 -13.73 7.50
N VAL A 119 -4.36 -14.55 8.20
CA VAL A 119 -3.15 -15.16 7.64
C VAL A 119 -3.47 -16.13 6.50
N GLU A 120 -4.47 -16.98 6.67
CA GLU A 120 -4.96 -17.88 5.61
C GLU A 120 -5.44 -17.10 4.39
N HIS A 121 -6.15 -15.99 4.61
CA HIS A 121 -6.56 -15.10 3.54
C HIS A 121 -5.36 -14.54 2.77
N LEU A 122 -4.35 -14.00 3.46
CA LEU A 122 -3.15 -13.46 2.81
C LEU A 122 -2.42 -14.52 1.95
N ASN A 123 -2.45 -15.78 2.38
CA ASN A 123 -1.84 -16.89 1.65
C ASN A 123 -2.78 -17.51 0.60
N SER A 124 -4.04 -17.09 0.55
CA SER A 124 -5.02 -17.65 -0.39
C SER A 124 -4.73 -17.20 -1.82
N LYS A 125 -5.01 -18.06 -2.80
CA LYS A 125 -4.88 -17.73 -4.23
C LYS A 125 -5.65 -16.47 -4.63
N GLN A 126 -6.79 -16.21 -3.97
CA GLN A 126 -7.59 -15.01 -4.21
C GLN A 126 -6.82 -13.73 -3.85
N HIS A 127 -6.15 -13.72 -2.70
CA HIS A 127 -5.35 -12.57 -2.28
C HIS A 127 -4.13 -12.39 -3.18
N LEU A 128 -3.39 -13.48 -3.45
CA LEU A 128 -2.20 -13.44 -4.31
C LEU A 128 -2.52 -12.93 -5.73
N VAL A 129 -3.65 -13.37 -6.29
CA VAL A 129 -4.13 -12.86 -7.57
C VAL A 129 -4.42 -11.36 -7.52
N ASN A 130 -5.08 -10.90 -6.46
CA ASN A 130 -5.39 -9.47 -6.31
C ASN A 130 -4.13 -8.61 -6.07
N THR A 131 -3.07 -9.17 -5.49
CA THR A 131 -1.78 -8.49 -5.31
C THR A 131 -0.84 -8.62 -6.51
N GLY A 132 -1.25 -9.36 -7.55
CA GLY A 132 -0.43 -9.60 -8.74
C GLY A 132 0.74 -10.55 -8.50
N GLN A 133 0.62 -11.46 -7.52
CA GLN A 133 1.59 -12.51 -7.25
C GLN A 133 1.16 -13.86 -7.83
N THR A 134 2.12 -14.61 -8.38
CA THR A 134 1.88 -15.96 -8.88
C THR A 134 1.90 -16.95 -7.73
N GLY A 135 0.82 -17.73 -7.55
CA GLY A 135 0.77 -18.82 -6.55
C GLY A 135 1.62 -20.05 -6.89
N GLU A 136 2.44 -19.99 -7.95
CA GLU A 136 3.36 -21.03 -8.36
C GLU A 136 4.73 -20.80 -7.70
N VAL A 137 5.29 -21.86 -7.13
CA VAL A 137 6.61 -21.82 -6.46
C VAL A 137 7.66 -22.31 -7.44
N ARG A 138 8.59 -21.42 -7.80
CA ARG A 138 9.76 -21.78 -8.62
C ARG A 138 10.73 -22.64 -7.81
N ARG A 139 11.33 -23.64 -8.46
CA ARG A 139 12.43 -24.41 -7.88
C ARG A 139 13.72 -23.58 -7.92
N ALA A 140 14.36 -23.44 -6.77
CA ALA A 140 15.59 -22.68 -6.65
C ALA A 140 16.77 -23.39 -7.34
N THR A 141 17.68 -22.60 -7.91
CA THR A 141 18.93 -23.11 -8.49
C THR A 141 20.01 -23.31 -7.41
N VAL A 142 21.06 -24.07 -7.73
CA VAL A 142 22.18 -24.31 -6.78
C VAL A 142 22.90 -23.01 -6.42
N GLU A 143 23.02 -22.08 -7.38
CA GLU A 143 23.64 -20.77 -7.19
C GLU A 143 22.82 -19.91 -6.22
N GLU A 144 21.50 -19.81 -6.45
CA GLU A 144 20.57 -19.09 -5.56
C GLU A 144 20.63 -19.60 -4.12
N VAL A 145 20.77 -20.92 -3.93
CA VAL A 145 20.90 -21.52 -2.59
C VAL A 145 22.24 -21.14 -1.93
N ARG A 146 23.34 -21.15 -2.68
CA ARG A 146 24.66 -20.73 -2.16
C ARG A 146 24.64 -19.28 -1.73
N ASP A 147 24.09 -18.39 -2.55
CA ASP A 147 23.96 -16.97 -2.23
C ASP A 147 23.07 -16.73 -1.00
N ARG A 148 21.96 -17.47 -0.91
CA ARG A 148 21.06 -17.38 0.24
C ARG A 148 21.74 -17.85 1.53
N LEU A 149 22.51 -18.93 1.48
CA LEU A 149 23.26 -19.43 2.63
C LEU A 149 24.36 -18.45 3.06
N ALA A 150 25.08 -17.84 2.10
CA ALA A 150 26.06 -16.81 2.39
C ALA A 150 25.42 -15.58 3.07
N TRP A 151 24.25 -15.14 2.57
CA TRP A 151 23.49 -14.05 3.19
C TRP A 151 23.01 -14.39 4.60
N LEU A 152 22.49 -15.60 4.83
CA LEU A 152 22.06 -16.06 6.16
C LEU A 152 23.24 -16.13 7.14
N LYS A 153 24.41 -16.59 6.69
CA LYS A 153 25.63 -16.59 7.50
C LYS A 153 26.01 -15.17 7.90
N ARG A 154 26.05 -14.23 6.95
CA ARG A 154 26.34 -12.82 7.22
C ARG A 154 25.37 -12.23 8.24
N LYS A 155 24.07 -12.45 8.05
CA LYS A 155 23.03 -11.96 8.97
C LYS A 155 23.21 -12.54 10.37
N ARG A 156 23.49 -13.84 10.50
CA ARG A 156 23.74 -14.49 11.79
C ARG A 156 24.99 -13.94 12.47
N ASP A 157 26.05 -13.67 11.71
CA ASP A 157 27.29 -13.12 12.25
C ASP A 157 27.11 -11.66 12.67
N GLU A 158 26.30 -10.86 11.95
CA GLU A 158 25.86 -9.53 12.38
C GLU A 158 25.03 -9.59 13.67
N GLU A 159 24.02 -10.46 13.74
CA GLU A 159 23.21 -10.63 14.96
C GLU A 159 24.06 -11.04 16.17
N LYS A 160 25.05 -11.93 15.99
CA LYS A 160 26.00 -12.30 17.06
C LYS A 160 26.93 -11.15 17.48
N ARG A 161 27.32 -10.27 16.54
CA ARG A 161 28.10 -9.07 16.86
C ARG A 161 27.28 -8.06 17.65
N ASP A 162 25.99 -7.93 17.33
CA ASP A 162 25.08 -7.07 18.08
C ASP A 162 24.73 -7.67 19.46
N GLU A 163 24.74 -9.00 19.58
CA GLU A 163 24.52 -9.73 20.83
C GLU A 163 25.71 -9.67 21.81
N VAL A 164 26.79 -8.94 21.48
CA VAL A 164 27.98 -8.80 22.36
C VAL A 164 27.56 -8.53 23.81
N VAL A 165 27.99 -9.47 24.65
CA VAL A 165 27.44 -9.84 25.96
C VAL A 165 28.03 -9.00 27.10
N ASP A 166 29.14 -8.29 26.87
CA ASP A 166 29.82 -7.51 27.91
C ASP A 166 29.47 -6.00 27.83
N LEU A 167 29.11 -5.42 28.98
CA LEU A 167 28.73 -4.01 29.12
C LEU A 167 29.90 -3.09 28.75
N GLY A 168 31.14 -3.51 29.03
CA GLY A 168 32.37 -2.77 28.70
C GLY A 168 32.56 -2.61 27.20
N GLN A 169 32.44 -3.71 26.44
CA GLN A 169 32.55 -3.69 24.98
C GLN A 169 31.46 -2.85 24.32
N ARG A 170 30.24 -2.82 24.87
CA ARG A 170 29.16 -1.94 24.39
C ARG A 170 29.48 -0.46 24.61
N LEU A 171 30.08 -0.10 25.75
CA LEU A 171 30.50 1.27 26.05
C LEU A 171 31.65 1.73 25.14
N GLU A 172 32.60 0.86 24.82
CA GLU A 172 33.67 1.16 23.87
C GLU A 172 33.15 1.37 22.45
N VAL A 173 32.28 0.47 21.96
CA VAL A 173 31.64 0.60 20.64
C VAL A 173 30.77 1.86 20.56
N ALA A 174 30.09 2.24 21.66
CA ALA A 174 29.32 3.47 21.73
C ALA A 174 30.22 4.72 21.69
N LYS A 175 31.32 4.74 22.43
CA LYS A 175 32.33 5.81 22.40
C LYS A 175 32.94 5.96 21.01
N GLU A 176 33.34 4.85 20.38
CA GLU A 176 33.94 4.86 19.05
C GLU A 176 32.97 5.37 17.97
N LYS A 177 31.68 5.03 18.08
CA LYS A 177 30.62 5.61 17.23
C LYS A 177 30.45 7.11 17.48
N GLU A 178 30.42 7.57 18.73
CA GLU A 178 30.30 9.00 19.06
C GLU A 178 31.51 9.80 18.56
N ASP A 179 32.72 9.27 18.73
CA ASP A 179 33.95 9.90 18.26
C ASP A 179 33.97 9.96 16.72
N ARG A 180 33.57 8.90 16.02
CA ARG A 180 33.43 8.92 14.56
C ARG A 180 32.41 9.93 14.08
N GLU A 181 31.25 10.03 14.74
CA GLU A 181 30.26 11.07 14.42
C GLU A 181 30.78 12.48 14.69
N ARG A 182 31.55 12.67 15.76
CA ARG A 182 32.19 13.94 16.13
C ARG A 182 33.24 14.32 15.10
N GLU A 183 34.04 13.37 14.62
CA GLU A 183 35.00 13.56 13.53
C GLU A 183 34.32 13.87 12.21
N GLU A 184 33.22 13.19 11.87
CA GLU A 184 32.44 13.51 10.67
C GLU A 184 31.78 14.89 10.77
N LYS A 185 31.28 15.28 11.94
CA LYS A 185 30.78 16.65 12.20
C LYS A 185 31.91 17.67 12.06
N ARG A 186 33.11 17.38 12.58
CA ARG A 186 34.32 18.23 12.42
C ARG A 186 34.74 18.31 10.95
N ARG A 187 34.73 17.21 10.21
CA ARG A 187 35.04 17.14 8.77
C ARG A 187 34.05 17.97 7.96
N LYS A 188 32.74 17.78 8.21
CA LYS A 188 31.67 18.59 7.58
C LYS A 188 31.79 20.07 7.93
N ARG A 189 32.17 20.43 9.17
CA ARG A 189 32.40 21.82 9.57
C ARG A 189 33.63 22.43 8.89
N ASN A 190 34.72 21.67 8.76
CA ASN A 190 35.93 22.10 8.06
C ASN A 190 35.71 22.21 6.54
N GLU A 191 34.92 21.31 5.95
CA GLU A 191 34.54 21.38 4.54
C GLU A 191 33.66 22.59 4.24
N LYS A 192 32.68 22.89 5.12
CA LYS A 192 31.90 24.14 5.05
C LYS A 192 32.79 25.38 5.16
N ARG A 193 33.77 25.38 6.09
CA ARG A 193 34.74 26.49 6.26
C ARG A 193 35.72 26.63 5.08
N ARG A 194 36.08 25.53 4.40
CA ARG A 194 36.94 25.54 3.20
C ARG A 194 36.19 25.96 1.93
N LYS A 195 34.88 25.69 1.85
CA LYS A 195 34.01 26.17 0.75
C LYS A 195 33.76 27.69 0.83
N THR A 196 33.96 28.31 1.99
CA THR A 196 33.87 29.76 2.21
C THR A 196 35.24 30.48 2.09
N LYS A 197 36.09 30.12 1.13
CA LYS A 197 37.38 30.79 0.91
C LYS A 197 37.26 32.17 0.24
N ASP A 198 36.04 32.65 -0.03
CA ASP A 198 35.73 34.01 -0.49
C ASP A 198 34.75 34.74 0.44
N GLY A 199 34.92 34.63 1.77
CA GLY A 199 34.62 35.71 2.72
C GLY A 199 33.23 36.39 2.71
N MET A 200 32.20 35.85 2.06
CA MET A 200 30.84 36.35 2.11
C MET A 200 29.94 35.27 2.69
N GLY A 201 29.54 35.50 3.94
CA GLY A 201 28.46 34.75 4.56
C GLY A 201 27.19 34.89 3.72
N VAL A 202 26.51 33.77 3.50
CA VAL A 202 25.19 33.80 2.86
C VAL A 202 24.28 34.65 3.76
N PRO A 203 23.71 35.77 3.27
CA PRO A 203 22.72 36.49 4.04
C PRO A 203 21.50 35.58 4.20
N GLN A 204 21.10 35.32 5.44
CA GLN A 204 19.73 34.93 5.73
C GLN A 204 18.86 36.10 5.26
N VAL A 205 18.20 35.93 4.12
CA VAL A 205 17.07 36.77 3.75
C VAL A 205 15.83 35.97 4.10
N GLU A 206 15.35 36.17 5.34
CA GLU A 206 13.94 35.95 5.65
C GLU A 206 13.16 37.05 4.92
N VAL A 207 12.33 36.67 3.96
CA VAL A 207 11.24 37.53 3.49
C VAL A 207 9.95 36.89 3.95
N GLU A 208 9.49 37.31 5.12
CA GLU A 208 8.07 37.26 5.46
C GLU A 208 7.37 38.23 4.50
N ASN A 209 6.76 37.69 3.43
CA ASN A 209 5.80 38.45 2.65
C ASN A 209 4.42 38.19 3.23
N ASP A 210 4.03 39.08 4.13
CA ASP A 210 2.65 39.50 4.29
C ASP A 210 2.09 39.90 2.93
N GLY A 211 1.09 39.17 2.47
CA GLY A 211 0.54 39.33 1.13
C GLY A 211 -0.90 38.84 1.08
N ILE A 212 -1.77 39.55 1.79
CA ILE A 212 -3.21 39.61 1.52
C ILE A 212 -3.41 39.81 0.03
N ILE A 213 -4.04 38.84 -0.64
CA ILE A 213 -4.73 39.04 -1.92
C ILE A 213 -6.05 38.26 -1.84
N CYS A 214 -7.11 38.99 -2.17
CA CYS A 214 -8.55 38.68 -2.24
C CYS A 214 -8.97 37.23 -2.50
#